data_AF-A0A418QCW6-F1
#
_entry.id   AF-A0A418QCW6-F1
#
_cell.length_a   1.000
_cell.length_b   1.000
_cell.length_c   1.000
_cell.angle_alpha   90.00
_cell.angle_beta   90.00
_cell.angle_gamma   90.00
#
_symmetry.space_group_name_H-M   'P 1'
#
loop_
_entity.id
_entity.type
_entity.pdbx_description
1 polymer ?
#
loop_
_entity_poly.entity_id
_entity_poly.type
_entity_poly.pdbx_seq_one_letter_code
_entity_poly.pdbx_strand_id
1 'polypeptide(L)'
;APARAARHLPHLGGPLLHEWLTLCHTHAYRVPALHLPRLLSLATQDRSLRVPLARVLGERGRWLAPHAGHPALAHTEAPDEPTWAALSDTDRDTLHRVLRALNPDAARTLIRAHFDTERAASRKRLLSAVLDTLNDDDHTLDPLLEGALDDRSPDVQTLARQVLQRLPRSALNARLAAALHDPGTPPNPRDGLSGGPQARLSHVLRHAHPDALLHATPGGPPALITLARDHHLLDDLIAGTLTHRHQPLAQALLPHAPTPALRALADPHRTLQSGLHDRDPDLILAALAHHPTPWTPDDCHAILSLLQDSLRHTDHPYQWPQRWRTLHDHAWHLHPDTTPPPPLSPDAPHHAQSVWHDLMGTLDTRRQIQHDFKEHP
;
A
#
# COMPACT_ATOMS: atom_id res chain seq x y z
N ALA A 1 -24.70 -2.69 -9.94
CA ALA A 1 -24.87 -2.63 -8.48
C ALA A 1 -26.35 -2.75 -8.19
N PRO A 2 -26.76 -3.42 -7.09
CA PRO A 2 -28.15 -3.50 -6.69
C PRO A 2 -28.76 -2.10 -6.50
N ALA A 3 -30.05 -1.93 -6.80
CA ALA A 3 -30.73 -0.64 -6.67
C ALA A 3 -30.67 -0.10 -5.23
N ARG A 4 -30.80 -0.99 -4.23
CA ARG A 4 -30.65 -0.63 -2.81
C ARG A 4 -29.25 -0.13 -2.48
N ALA A 5 -28.18 -0.73 -3.02
CA ALA A 5 -26.83 -0.23 -2.78
C ALA A 5 -26.59 1.11 -3.50
N ALA A 6 -27.20 1.30 -4.67
CA ALA A 6 -27.08 2.52 -5.45
C ALA A 6 -27.72 3.76 -4.77
N ARG A 7 -28.73 3.57 -3.91
CA ARG A 7 -29.41 4.69 -3.21
C ARG A 7 -28.48 5.49 -2.30
N HIS A 8 -27.38 4.88 -1.83
CA HIS A 8 -26.40 5.53 -0.99
C HIS A 8 -25.52 6.51 -1.77
N LEU A 9 -25.23 6.20 -3.04
CA LEU A 9 -24.24 6.91 -3.86
C LEU A 9 -24.34 8.45 -3.78
N PRO A 10 -25.53 9.10 -3.88
CA PRO A 10 -25.66 10.56 -3.80
C PRO A 10 -25.03 11.20 -2.57
N HIS A 11 -24.88 10.46 -1.48
CA HIS A 11 -24.39 10.95 -0.19
C HIS A 11 -22.98 10.47 0.14
N LEU A 12 -22.42 9.55 -0.65
CA LEU A 12 -21.08 9.02 -0.40
C LEU A 12 -19.99 9.97 -0.91
N GLY A 13 -18.93 10.08 -0.13
CA GLY A 13 -17.66 10.72 -0.46
C GLY A 13 -16.50 10.03 0.26
N GLY A 14 -15.26 10.42 -0.07
CA GLY A 14 -14.06 9.96 0.60
C GLY A 14 -13.95 8.42 0.72
N PRO A 15 -13.54 7.89 1.88
CA PRO A 15 -13.34 6.44 2.09
C PRO A 15 -14.59 5.58 1.83
N LEU A 16 -15.79 6.08 2.13
CA LEU A 16 -17.04 5.32 1.93
C LEU A 16 -17.36 5.13 0.45
N LEU A 17 -17.08 6.13 -0.39
CA LEU A 17 -17.22 5.98 -1.84
C LEU A 17 -16.21 4.95 -2.38
N HIS A 18 -14.98 4.97 -1.88
CA HIS A 18 -13.97 3.98 -2.23
C HIS A 18 -14.42 2.56 -1.85
N GLU A 19 -14.91 2.36 -0.62
CA GLU A 19 -15.46 1.08 -0.17
C GLU A 19 -16.63 0.62 -1.05
N TRP A 20 -17.56 1.52 -1.40
CA TRP A 20 -18.68 1.19 -2.30
C TRP A 20 -18.23 0.73 -3.69
N LEU A 21 -17.21 1.38 -4.27
CA LEU A 21 -16.63 0.99 -5.56
C LEU A 21 -15.90 -0.37 -5.45
N THR A 22 -15.19 -0.59 -4.35
CA THR A 22 -14.54 -1.87 -4.07
C THR A 22 -15.56 -3.00 -3.92
N LEU A 23 -16.66 -2.79 -3.19
CA LEU A 23 -17.75 -3.77 -3.08
C LEU A 23 -18.40 -4.05 -4.44
N CYS A 24 -18.59 -3.03 -5.28
CA CYS A 24 -19.03 -3.24 -6.65
C CYS A 24 -18.09 -4.18 -7.41
N HIS A 25 -16.78 -3.97 -7.31
CA HIS A 25 -15.79 -4.79 -7.99
C HIS A 25 -15.80 -6.24 -7.47
N THR A 26 -15.74 -6.42 -6.15
CA THR A 26 -15.73 -7.74 -5.48
C THR A 26 -16.95 -8.58 -5.84
N HIS A 27 -18.12 -7.96 -5.94
CA HIS A 27 -19.36 -8.63 -6.32
C HIS A 27 -19.62 -8.61 -7.84
N ALA A 28 -18.61 -8.31 -8.66
CA ALA A 28 -18.68 -8.22 -10.13
C ALA A 28 -19.76 -7.26 -10.68
N TYR A 29 -20.25 -6.35 -9.87
CA TYR A 29 -21.22 -5.33 -10.26
C TYR A 29 -20.57 -4.18 -11.05
N ARG A 30 -21.41 -3.46 -11.79
CA ARG A 30 -21.06 -2.19 -12.44
C ARG A 30 -21.80 -1.01 -11.84
N VAL A 31 -21.23 0.18 -12.00
CA VAL A 31 -21.90 1.44 -11.63
C VAL A 31 -23.19 1.60 -12.45
N PRO A 32 -24.34 1.95 -11.82
CA PRO A 32 -25.55 2.30 -12.55
C PRO A 32 -25.35 3.51 -13.46
N ALA A 33 -25.89 3.46 -14.68
CA ALA A 33 -25.63 4.46 -15.71
C ALA A 33 -25.95 5.91 -15.30
N LEU A 34 -27.01 6.11 -14.50
CA LEU A 34 -27.43 7.42 -14.01
C LEU A 34 -26.37 8.12 -13.16
N HIS A 35 -25.48 7.37 -12.49
CA HIS A 35 -24.46 7.93 -11.60
C HIS A 35 -23.10 8.12 -12.28
N LEU A 36 -22.92 7.64 -13.52
CA LEU A 36 -21.64 7.73 -14.24
C LEU A 36 -21.15 9.19 -14.38
N PRO A 37 -21.98 10.18 -14.78
CA PRO A 37 -21.50 11.56 -14.91
C PRO A 37 -20.94 12.11 -13.60
N ARG A 38 -21.66 11.91 -12.49
CA ARG A 38 -21.23 12.38 -11.17
C ARG A 38 -19.92 11.73 -10.71
N LEU A 39 -19.77 10.41 -10.89
CA LEU A 39 -18.55 9.72 -10.49
C LEU A 39 -17.34 10.11 -11.35
N LEU A 40 -17.54 10.34 -12.65
CA LEU A 40 -16.49 10.85 -13.53
C LEU A 40 -16.10 12.28 -13.17
N SER A 41 -17.06 13.14 -12.80
CA SER A 41 -16.75 14.48 -12.27
C SER A 41 -15.96 14.41 -10.95
N LEU A 42 -16.32 13.50 -10.04
CA LEU A 42 -15.57 13.28 -8.79
C LEU A 42 -14.14 12.78 -9.07
N ALA A 43 -13.94 11.91 -10.06
CA ALA A 43 -12.60 11.43 -10.45
C ALA A 43 -11.69 12.53 -11.04
N THR A 44 -12.26 13.67 -11.44
CA THR A 44 -11.50 14.89 -11.80
C THR A 44 -10.93 15.56 -10.56
N GLN A 45 -11.73 15.65 -9.49
CA GLN A 45 -11.38 16.31 -8.23
C GLN A 45 -10.47 15.41 -7.36
N ASP A 46 -10.74 14.11 -7.36
CA ASP A 46 -10.01 13.11 -6.59
C ASP A 46 -9.43 12.02 -7.51
N ARG A 47 -8.12 12.08 -7.69
CA ARG A 47 -7.39 11.12 -8.55
C ARG A 47 -7.40 9.70 -7.97
N SER A 48 -7.58 9.54 -6.65
CA SER A 48 -7.60 8.24 -6.00
C SER A 48 -8.81 7.39 -6.43
N LEU A 49 -9.87 8.02 -6.93
CA LEU A 49 -11.08 7.34 -7.42
C LEU A 49 -10.90 6.72 -8.80
N ARG A 50 -9.91 7.15 -9.60
CA ARG A 50 -9.77 6.75 -11.01
C ARG A 50 -9.60 5.24 -11.18
N VAL A 51 -8.70 4.64 -10.39
CA VAL A 51 -8.46 3.19 -10.45
C VAL A 51 -9.67 2.40 -9.95
N PRO A 52 -10.21 2.63 -8.72
CA PRO A 52 -11.43 1.96 -8.26
C PRO A 52 -12.60 2.10 -9.23
N LEU A 53 -12.82 3.29 -9.77
CA LEU A 53 -13.90 3.56 -10.71
C LEU A 53 -13.70 2.75 -12.00
N ALA A 54 -12.51 2.75 -12.61
CA ALA A 54 -12.21 1.99 -13.81
C ALA A 54 -12.54 0.49 -13.68
N ARG A 55 -12.34 -0.08 -12.48
CA ARG A 55 -12.65 -1.50 -12.20
C ARG A 55 -14.13 -1.85 -12.31
N VAL A 56 -15.01 -0.86 -12.18
CA VAL A 56 -16.47 -1.04 -12.12
C VAL A 56 -17.23 -0.30 -13.21
N LEU A 57 -16.52 0.29 -14.18
CA LEU A 57 -17.13 0.81 -15.39
C LEU A 57 -17.61 -0.35 -16.28
N GLY A 58 -18.88 -0.26 -16.70
CA GLY A 58 -19.40 -1.07 -17.82
C GLY A 58 -19.12 -0.39 -19.15
N GLU A 59 -19.61 -0.96 -20.25
CA GLU A 59 -19.44 -0.42 -21.61
C GLU A 59 -19.86 1.05 -21.71
N ARG A 60 -21.02 1.42 -21.16
CA ARG A 60 -21.50 2.82 -21.14
C ARG A 60 -20.56 3.76 -20.38
N GLY A 61 -19.97 3.28 -19.28
CA GLY A 61 -19.02 4.06 -18.50
C GLY A 61 -17.71 4.29 -19.26
N ARG A 62 -17.20 3.24 -19.90
CA ARG A 62 -16.00 3.31 -20.75
C ARG A 62 -16.22 4.21 -21.97
N TRP A 63 -17.39 4.12 -22.60
CA TRP A 63 -17.76 5.02 -23.69
C TRP A 63 -17.88 6.48 -23.24
N LEU A 64 -18.44 6.73 -22.06
CA LEU A 64 -18.61 8.09 -21.53
C LEU A 64 -17.30 8.71 -21.03
N ALA A 65 -16.36 7.90 -20.52
CA ALA A 65 -15.17 8.39 -19.85
C ALA A 65 -14.32 9.37 -20.71
N PRO A 66 -14.01 9.11 -21.99
CA PRO A 66 -13.31 10.07 -22.85
C PRO A 66 -14.08 11.39 -23.00
N HIS A 67 -15.40 11.33 -23.18
CA HIS A 67 -16.26 12.51 -23.29
C HIS A 67 -16.35 13.32 -22.00
N ALA A 68 -16.06 12.69 -20.86
CA ALA A 68 -15.97 13.32 -19.55
C ALA A 68 -14.54 13.75 -19.17
N GLY A 69 -13.57 13.70 -20.10
CA GLY A 69 -12.18 14.10 -19.86
C GLY A 69 -11.32 13.03 -19.19
N HIS A 70 -11.73 11.75 -19.26
CA HIS A 70 -11.04 10.61 -18.66
C HIS A 70 -10.77 9.49 -19.68
N PRO A 71 -10.08 9.77 -20.80
CA PRO A 71 -9.88 8.77 -21.86
C PRO A 71 -9.16 7.52 -21.37
N ALA A 72 -8.24 7.65 -20.41
CA ALA A 72 -7.52 6.53 -19.80
C ALA A 72 -8.43 5.48 -19.15
N LEU A 73 -9.61 5.87 -18.63
CA LEU A 73 -10.51 4.94 -17.93
C LEU A 73 -11.36 4.09 -18.90
N ALA A 74 -11.29 4.38 -20.21
CA ALA A 74 -11.99 3.61 -21.22
C ALA A 74 -11.36 2.24 -21.50
N HIS A 75 -10.09 2.07 -21.13
CA HIS A 75 -9.27 0.92 -21.55
C HIS A 75 -9.03 -0.06 -20.42
N THR A 76 -9.08 -1.35 -20.76
CA THR A 76 -8.72 -2.47 -19.88
C THR A 76 -7.59 -3.33 -20.45
N GLU A 77 -7.09 -2.97 -21.62
CA GLU A 77 -5.98 -3.60 -22.33
C GLU A 77 -5.03 -2.50 -22.82
N ALA A 78 -3.86 -2.89 -23.32
CA ALA A 78 -2.94 -1.96 -23.95
C ALA A 78 -3.63 -1.40 -25.22
N PRO A 79 -3.74 -0.07 -25.36
CA PRO A 79 -4.32 0.54 -26.56
C PRO A 79 -3.40 0.32 -27.77
N ASP A 80 -3.95 0.49 -28.96
CA ASP A 80 -3.15 0.58 -30.18
C ASP A 80 -2.35 1.89 -30.25
N GLU A 81 -1.36 1.94 -31.14
CA GLU A 81 -0.44 3.08 -31.27
C GLU A 81 -1.14 4.44 -31.50
N PRO A 82 -2.15 4.54 -32.41
CA PRO A 82 -2.85 5.82 -32.60
C PRO A 82 -3.57 6.27 -31.34
N THR A 83 -4.22 5.36 -30.62
CA THR A 83 -4.91 5.69 -29.37
C THR A 83 -3.90 6.11 -28.30
N TRP A 84 -2.78 5.39 -28.16
CA TRP A 84 -1.70 5.75 -27.24
C TRP A 84 -1.13 7.15 -27.52
N ALA A 85 -0.85 7.44 -28.79
CA ALA A 85 -0.29 8.71 -29.22
C ALA A 85 -1.23 9.88 -28.94
N ALA A 86 -2.55 9.66 -29.02
CA ALA A 86 -3.57 10.68 -28.73
C ALA A 86 -3.72 11.00 -27.23
N LEU A 87 -3.27 10.12 -26.32
CA LEU A 87 -3.34 10.36 -24.87
C LEU A 87 -2.32 11.41 -24.43
N SER A 88 -2.73 12.27 -23.49
CA SER A 88 -1.81 13.16 -22.79
C SER A 88 -0.85 12.37 -21.88
N ASP A 89 0.30 12.95 -21.51
CA ASP A 89 1.23 12.34 -20.55
C ASP A 89 0.52 11.91 -19.25
N THR A 90 -0.42 12.73 -18.76
CA THR A 90 -1.19 12.43 -17.52
C THR A 90 -2.17 11.27 -17.72
N ASP A 91 -2.76 11.15 -18.90
CA ASP A 91 -3.65 10.04 -19.23
C ASP A 91 -2.89 8.74 -19.43
N ARG A 92 -1.68 8.78 -20.00
CA ARG A 92 -0.80 7.61 -20.10
C ARG A 92 -0.41 7.06 -18.74
N ASP A 93 -0.08 7.95 -17.80
CA ASP A 93 0.20 7.55 -16.41
C ASP A 93 -1.04 6.96 -15.73
N THR A 94 -2.21 7.58 -15.94
CA THR A 94 -3.47 7.09 -15.39
C THR A 94 -3.83 5.72 -15.97
N LEU A 95 -3.67 5.56 -17.28
CA LEU A 95 -3.89 4.31 -18.01
C LEU A 95 -2.97 3.22 -17.46
N HIS A 96 -1.68 3.50 -17.28
CA HIS A 96 -0.76 2.53 -16.71
C HIS A 96 -1.20 2.09 -15.31
N ARG A 97 -1.59 3.03 -14.42
CA ARG A 97 -2.10 2.68 -13.08
C ARG A 97 -3.40 1.87 -13.12
N VAL A 98 -4.30 2.17 -14.06
CA VAL A 98 -5.52 1.38 -14.28
C VAL A 98 -5.18 -0.03 -14.76
N LEU A 99 -4.28 -0.19 -15.72
CA LEU A 99 -3.85 -1.49 -16.22
C LEU A 99 -3.11 -2.27 -15.13
N ARG A 100 -2.23 -1.65 -14.33
CA ARG A 100 -1.61 -2.32 -13.17
C ARG A 100 -2.64 -2.94 -12.23
N ALA A 101 -3.80 -2.30 -12.10
CA ALA A 101 -4.87 -2.73 -11.21
C ALA A 101 -5.86 -3.73 -11.83
N LEU A 102 -5.89 -3.88 -13.17
CA LEU A 102 -6.88 -4.66 -13.91
C LEU A 102 -6.29 -5.75 -14.80
N ASN A 103 -5.17 -5.44 -15.45
CA ASN A 103 -4.44 -6.30 -16.38
C ASN A 103 -2.93 -5.99 -16.28
N PRO A 104 -2.24 -6.54 -15.24
CA PRO A 104 -0.83 -6.28 -15.02
C PRO A 104 0.07 -6.65 -16.20
N ASP A 105 -0.30 -7.66 -16.98
CA ASP A 105 0.42 -8.05 -18.20
C ASP A 105 0.35 -6.98 -19.30
N ALA A 106 -0.83 -6.40 -19.53
CA ALA A 106 -0.97 -5.27 -20.44
C ALA A 106 -0.14 -4.07 -19.95
N ALA A 107 -0.12 -3.80 -18.64
CA ALA A 107 0.70 -2.72 -18.08
C ALA A 107 2.21 -2.96 -18.30
N ARG A 108 2.69 -4.21 -18.12
CA ARG A 108 4.06 -4.63 -18.41
C ARG A 108 4.41 -4.49 -19.90
N THR A 109 3.48 -4.85 -20.77
CA THR A 109 3.65 -4.72 -22.22
C THR A 109 3.78 -3.26 -22.63
N LEU A 110 2.89 -2.41 -22.10
CA LEU A 110 2.86 -0.97 -22.37
C LEU A 110 4.13 -0.27 -21.88
N ILE A 111 4.61 -0.56 -20.65
CA ILE A 111 5.86 0.04 -20.17
C ILE A 111 7.05 -0.42 -21.03
N ARG A 112 7.15 -1.71 -21.40
CA ARG A 112 8.23 -2.19 -22.28
C ARG A 112 8.24 -1.51 -23.65
N ALA A 113 7.06 -1.25 -24.21
CA ALA A 113 6.94 -0.65 -25.55
C ALA A 113 7.35 0.84 -25.58
N HIS A 114 7.02 1.60 -24.54
CA HIS A 114 7.07 3.07 -24.61
C HIS A 114 8.04 3.74 -23.64
N PHE A 115 8.62 3.01 -22.67
CA PHE A 115 9.45 3.60 -21.61
C PHE A 115 10.52 4.56 -22.14
N ASP A 116 11.31 4.14 -23.12
CA ASP A 116 12.43 4.95 -23.64
C ASP A 116 11.97 6.20 -24.40
N THR A 117 10.76 6.18 -24.95
CA THR A 117 10.17 7.31 -25.69
C THR A 117 9.49 8.34 -24.78
N GLU A 118 9.13 7.92 -23.57
CA GLU A 118 8.46 8.77 -22.59
C GLU A 118 9.40 9.81 -21.99
N ARG A 119 8.85 10.95 -21.55
CA ARG A 119 9.66 11.97 -20.85
C ARG A 119 10.09 11.45 -19.48
N ALA A 120 11.20 11.96 -18.94
CA ALA A 120 11.71 11.56 -17.63
C ALA A 120 10.66 11.64 -16.51
N ALA A 121 9.79 12.67 -16.53
CA ALA A 121 8.73 12.81 -15.55
C ALA A 121 7.67 11.69 -15.64
N SER A 122 7.34 11.23 -16.85
CA SER A 122 6.43 10.08 -17.07
C SER A 122 7.11 8.78 -16.67
N ARG A 123 8.37 8.54 -17.09
CA ARG A 123 9.15 7.36 -16.66
C ARG A 123 9.21 7.22 -15.14
N LYS A 124 9.44 8.33 -14.42
CA LYS A 124 9.39 8.38 -12.95
C LYS A 124 8.03 7.91 -12.41
N ARG A 125 6.92 8.41 -12.96
CA ARG A 125 5.56 8.05 -12.50
C ARG A 125 5.19 6.61 -12.84
N LEU A 126 5.67 6.08 -13.96
CA LEU A 126 5.54 4.67 -14.35
C LEU A 126 6.30 3.75 -13.39
N LEU A 127 7.58 4.01 -13.11
CA LEU A 127 8.36 3.21 -12.16
C LEU A 127 7.80 3.30 -10.74
N SER A 128 7.31 4.47 -10.32
CA SER A 128 6.59 4.59 -9.04
C SER A 128 5.34 3.71 -9.02
N ALA A 129 4.54 3.69 -10.09
CA ALA A 129 3.36 2.82 -10.16
C ALA A 129 3.73 1.32 -10.11
N VAL A 130 4.83 0.93 -10.75
CA VAL A 130 5.37 -0.44 -10.66
C VAL A 130 5.79 -0.74 -9.21
N LEU A 131 6.53 0.15 -8.56
CA LEU A 131 6.96 -0.01 -7.17
C LEU A 131 5.77 -0.14 -6.20
N ASP A 132 4.73 0.68 -6.38
CA ASP A 132 3.52 0.69 -5.55
C ASP A 132 2.72 -0.61 -5.65
N THR A 133 2.85 -1.36 -6.76
CA THR A 133 1.98 -2.50 -7.09
C THR A 133 2.76 -3.76 -7.43
N LEU A 134 4.03 -3.82 -7.05
CA LEU A 134 4.97 -4.86 -7.48
C LEU A 134 4.48 -6.27 -7.12
N ASN A 135 4.68 -7.20 -8.04
CA ASN A 135 4.43 -8.64 -7.83
C ASN A 135 5.56 -9.48 -8.45
N ASP A 136 5.56 -10.78 -8.17
CA ASP A 136 6.63 -11.69 -8.60
C ASP A 136 6.78 -11.77 -10.12
N ASP A 137 5.70 -11.61 -10.90
CA ASP A 137 5.77 -11.64 -12.38
C ASP A 137 6.47 -10.39 -12.96
N ASP A 138 6.61 -9.33 -12.17
CA ASP A 138 7.36 -8.13 -12.55
C ASP A 138 8.88 -8.38 -12.60
N HIS A 139 9.36 -9.57 -12.20
CA HIS A 139 10.74 -10.00 -12.52
C HIS A 139 11.02 -9.94 -14.03
N THR A 140 9.99 -10.05 -14.89
CA THR A 140 10.12 -9.89 -16.35
C THR A 140 10.49 -8.47 -16.79
N LEU A 141 10.44 -7.48 -15.89
CA LEU A 141 10.89 -6.11 -16.13
C LEU A 141 12.37 -5.89 -15.80
N ASP A 142 13.06 -6.88 -15.22
CA ASP A 142 14.48 -6.76 -14.81
C ASP A 142 15.40 -6.18 -15.91
N PRO A 143 15.33 -6.63 -17.19
CA PRO A 143 16.19 -6.06 -18.24
C PRO A 143 15.93 -4.57 -18.52
N LEU A 144 14.65 -4.15 -18.49
CA LEU A 144 14.28 -2.74 -18.68
C LEU A 144 14.78 -1.89 -17.51
N LEU A 145 14.63 -2.41 -16.29
CA LEU A 145 15.04 -1.72 -15.07
C LEU A 145 16.56 -1.61 -14.95
N GLU A 146 17.32 -2.64 -15.36
CA GLU A 146 18.78 -2.59 -15.45
C GLU A 146 19.25 -1.52 -16.44
N GLY A 147 18.58 -1.38 -17.59
CA GLY A 147 18.84 -0.27 -18.52
C GLY A 147 18.51 1.10 -17.92
N ALA A 148 17.43 1.19 -17.13
CA ALA A 148 17.01 2.42 -16.46
C ALA A 148 17.98 2.87 -15.33
N LEU A 149 18.91 2.02 -14.88
CA LEU A 149 19.99 2.43 -13.98
C LEU A 149 20.94 3.47 -14.62
N ASP A 150 21.01 3.49 -15.95
CA ASP A 150 21.83 4.39 -16.74
C ASP A 150 21.01 5.57 -17.36
N ASP A 151 19.76 5.76 -16.90
CA ASP A 151 18.89 6.85 -17.35
C ASP A 151 19.51 8.23 -17.08
N ARG A 152 19.27 9.23 -17.94
CA ARG A 152 19.78 10.59 -17.74
C ARG A 152 19.19 11.30 -16.52
N SER A 153 18.04 10.83 -16.00
CA SER A 153 17.35 11.38 -14.84
C SER A 153 17.73 10.64 -13.55
N PRO A 154 18.33 11.32 -12.55
CA PRO A 154 18.66 10.69 -11.26
C PRO A 154 17.46 10.11 -10.52
N ASP A 155 16.28 10.71 -10.68
CA ASP A 155 15.02 10.22 -10.11
C ASP A 155 14.61 8.88 -10.72
N VAL A 156 14.77 8.74 -12.05
CA VAL A 156 14.47 7.48 -12.74
C VAL A 156 15.46 6.40 -12.34
N GLN A 157 16.76 6.71 -12.30
CA GLN A 157 17.79 5.77 -11.82
C GLN A 157 17.49 5.28 -10.40
N THR A 158 17.07 6.20 -9.52
CA THR A 158 16.77 5.88 -8.11
C THR A 158 15.55 4.97 -7.99
N LEU A 159 14.47 5.25 -8.73
CA LEU A 159 13.31 4.38 -8.75
C LEU A 159 13.61 3.01 -9.38
N ALA A 160 14.41 2.97 -10.44
CA ALA A 160 14.84 1.71 -11.06
C ALA A 160 15.60 0.85 -10.06
N ARG A 161 16.58 1.43 -9.33
CA ARG A 161 17.27 0.75 -8.22
C ARG A 161 16.30 0.25 -7.16
N GLN A 162 15.38 1.08 -6.71
CA GLN A 162 14.41 0.70 -5.68
C GLN A 162 13.56 -0.49 -6.14
N VAL A 163 13.02 -0.45 -7.36
CA VAL A 163 12.23 -1.58 -7.91
C VAL A 163 13.08 -2.85 -8.01
N LEU A 164 14.30 -2.76 -8.53
CA LEU A 164 15.22 -3.92 -8.59
C LEU A 164 15.54 -4.48 -7.20
N GLN A 165 15.76 -3.62 -6.20
CA GLN A 165 16.00 -4.00 -4.81
C GLN A 165 14.80 -4.76 -4.22
N ARG A 166 13.56 -4.40 -4.60
CA ARG A 166 12.35 -5.14 -4.21
C ARG A 166 12.21 -6.51 -4.84
N LEU A 167 12.85 -6.77 -5.99
CA LEU A 167 12.73 -8.04 -6.72
C LEU A 167 13.81 -9.02 -6.23
N PRO A 168 13.46 -10.12 -5.53
CA PRO A 168 14.43 -10.99 -4.86
C PRO A 168 15.48 -11.58 -5.81
N ARG A 169 15.09 -11.81 -7.07
CA ARG A 169 15.91 -12.45 -8.11
C ARG A 169 16.48 -11.46 -9.14
N SER A 170 16.52 -10.17 -8.82
CA SER A 170 17.08 -9.17 -9.74
C SER A 170 18.59 -9.30 -9.91
N ALA A 171 19.10 -8.91 -11.08
CA ALA A 171 20.53 -8.89 -11.33
C ALA A 171 21.26 -7.93 -10.36
N LEU A 172 20.63 -6.82 -9.97
CA LEU A 172 21.14 -5.91 -8.95
C LEU A 172 21.30 -6.60 -7.59
N ASN A 173 20.29 -7.33 -7.12
CA ASN A 173 20.37 -8.03 -5.82
C ASN A 173 21.44 -9.12 -5.82
N ALA A 174 21.67 -9.80 -6.96
CA ALA A 174 22.78 -10.74 -7.09
C ALA A 174 24.14 -10.03 -6.92
N ARG A 175 24.33 -8.84 -7.51
CA ARG A 175 25.56 -8.04 -7.35
C ARG A 175 25.73 -7.52 -5.92
N LEU A 176 24.67 -7.00 -5.31
CA LEU A 176 24.70 -6.52 -3.92
C LEU A 176 25.03 -7.65 -2.94
N ALA A 177 24.47 -8.84 -3.14
CA ALA A 177 24.74 -10.00 -2.30
C ALA A 177 26.17 -10.53 -2.48
N ALA A 178 26.71 -10.54 -3.70
CA ALA A 178 28.11 -10.89 -3.95
C ALA A 178 29.09 -9.93 -3.26
N ALA A 179 28.74 -8.64 -3.16
CA ALA A 179 29.55 -7.63 -2.49
C ALA A 179 29.70 -7.84 -0.97
N LEU A 180 28.92 -8.75 -0.35
CA LEU A 180 29.14 -9.17 1.05
C LEU A 180 30.49 -9.87 1.23
N HIS A 181 30.91 -10.66 0.24
CA HIS A 181 32.10 -11.54 0.35
C HIS A 181 33.33 -10.99 -0.33
N ASP A 182 33.15 -10.11 -1.31
CA ASP A 182 34.24 -9.50 -2.07
C ASP A 182 34.16 -7.96 -2.03
N PRO A 183 34.52 -7.33 -0.90
CA PRO A 183 34.52 -5.88 -0.77
C PRO A 183 35.61 -5.18 -1.62
N GLY A 184 36.54 -5.96 -2.19
CA GLY A 184 37.68 -5.48 -2.96
C GLY A 184 37.34 -5.16 -4.42
N THR A 185 36.33 -5.82 -5.00
CA THR A 185 35.86 -5.49 -6.34
C THR A 185 35.27 -4.08 -6.38
N PRO A 186 35.74 -3.19 -7.29
CA PRO A 186 35.19 -1.85 -7.41
C PRO A 186 33.68 -1.93 -7.70
N PRO A 187 32.84 -1.24 -6.91
CA PRO A 187 31.41 -1.29 -7.12
C PRO A 187 31.08 -0.67 -8.47
N ASN A 188 30.07 -1.21 -9.13
CA ASN A 188 29.47 -0.52 -10.26
C ASN A 188 28.71 0.71 -9.73
N PRO A 189 29.08 1.95 -10.09
CA PRO A 189 28.45 3.15 -9.54
C PRO A 189 26.93 3.18 -9.73
N ARG A 190 26.43 2.52 -10.79
CA ARG A 190 24.99 2.45 -11.09
C ARG A 190 24.19 1.70 -10.02
N ASP A 191 24.84 0.80 -9.27
CA ASP A 191 24.23 -0.02 -8.22
C ASP A 191 23.96 0.78 -6.93
N GLY A 192 24.39 2.05 -6.86
CA GLY A 192 24.23 2.89 -5.68
C GLY A 192 25.29 2.67 -4.59
N LEU A 193 26.20 1.74 -4.81
CA LEU A 193 27.35 1.49 -3.95
C LEU A 193 28.38 2.61 -4.09
N SER A 194 28.61 3.34 -3.01
CA SER A 194 29.57 4.44 -2.95
C SER A 194 30.32 4.46 -1.61
N GLY A 195 31.43 5.19 -1.56
CA GLY A 195 32.28 5.29 -0.36
C GLY A 195 33.16 4.06 -0.12
N GLY A 196 33.71 3.99 1.10
CA GLY A 196 34.59 2.91 1.56
C GLY A 196 33.85 1.62 1.94
N PRO A 197 34.57 0.55 2.31
CA PRO A 197 33.99 -0.77 2.58
C PRO A 197 32.80 -0.76 3.56
N GLN A 198 32.89 0.00 4.66
CA GLN A 198 31.82 0.08 5.65
C GLN A 198 30.54 0.75 5.10
N ALA A 199 30.67 1.81 4.31
CA ALA A 199 29.53 2.48 3.67
C ALA A 199 28.85 1.56 2.66
N ARG A 200 29.63 0.75 1.94
CA ARG A 200 29.10 -0.27 1.02
C ARG A 200 28.36 -1.38 1.76
N LEU A 201 28.92 -1.89 2.86
CA LEU A 201 28.24 -2.90 3.68
C LEU A 201 26.92 -2.37 4.26
N SER A 202 26.91 -1.14 4.78
CA SER A 202 25.70 -0.45 5.25
C SER A 202 24.65 -0.38 4.14
N HIS A 203 25.05 0.04 2.94
CA HIS A 203 24.16 0.06 1.77
C HIS A 203 23.59 -1.32 1.43
N VAL A 204 24.43 -2.36 1.39
CA VAL A 204 24.01 -3.73 1.08
C VAL A 204 23.00 -4.23 2.11
N LEU A 205 23.29 -4.12 3.40
CA LEU A 205 22.38 -4.58 4.47
C LEU A 205 21.04 -3.81 4.48
N ARG A 206 21.06 -2.52 4.13
CA ARG A 206 19.86 -1.67 4.10
C ARG A 206 18.99 -1.90 2.87
N HIS A 207 19.59 -2.20 1.72
CA HIS A 207 18.88 -2.11 0.44
C HIS A 207 18.77 -3.41 -0.34
N ALA A 208 19.67 -4.37 -0.15
CA ALA A 208 19.55 -5.65 -0.85
C ALA A 208 18.35 -6.44 -0.32
N HIS A 209 17.72 -7.22 -1.19
CA HIS A 209 16.63 -8.09 -0.79
C HIS A 209 17.12 -9.15 0.22
N PRO A 210 16.44 -9.36 1.36
CA PRO A 210 16.84 -10.34 2.36
C PRO A 210 17.06 -11.76 1.84
N ASP A 211 16.23 -12.24 0.89
CA ASP A 211 16.45 -13.56 0.25
C ASP A 211 17.82 -13.66 -0.44
N ALA A 212 18.26 -12.60 -1.12
CA ALA A 212 19.55 -12.57 -1.79
C ALA A 212 20.70 -12.55 -0.77
N LEU A 213 20.57 -11.77 0.31
CA LEU A 213 21.53 -11.74 1.41
C LEU A 213 21.67 -13.09 2.11
N LEU A 214 20.53 -13.73 2.40
CA LEU A 214 20.47 -15.04 3.07
C LEU A 214 20.99 -16.16 2.17
N HIS A 215 20.72 -16.10 0.86
CA HIS A 215 21.30 -17.02 -0.11
C HIS A 215 22.83 -16.88 -0.16
N ALA A 216 23.33 -15.65 -0.09
CA ALA A 216 24.76 -15.39 -0.08
C ALA A 216 25.42 -15.68 1.26
N THR A 217 24.72 -15.70 2.41
CA THR A 217 25.35 -15.86 3.73
C THR A 217 25.23 -17.29 4.25
N PRO A 218 26.31 -18.10 4.21
CA PRO A 218 26.30 -19.43 4.81
C PRO A 218 26.04 -19.31 6.31
N GLY A 219 25.18 -20.17 6.86
CA GLY A 219 24.74 -20.09 8.26
C GLY A 219 23.45 -19.28 8.47
N GLY A 220 22.87 -18.71 7.41
CA GLY A 220 21.53 -18.12 7.43
C GLY A 220 21.40 -16.87 8.31
N PRO A 221 20.21 -16.61 8.88
CA PRO A 221 19.96 -15.38 9.65
C PRO A 221 20.95 -15.14 10.82
N PRO A 222 21.34 -16.14 11.64
CA PRO A 222 22.30 -15.91 12.72
C PRO A 222 23.64 -15.36 12.25
N ALA A 223 24.18 -15.87 11.15
CA ALA A 223 25.46 -15.42 10.60
C ALA A 223 25.36 -13.98 10.06
N LEU A 224 24.27 -13.66 9.35
CA LEU A 224 24.03 -12.30 8.84
C LEU A 224 23.86 -11.27 9.96
N ILE A 225 23.18 -11.65 11.05
CA ILE A 225 23.00 -10.80 12.22
C ILE A 225 24.35 -10.58 12.94
N THR A 226 25.17 -11.62 13.10
CA THR A 226 26.52 -11.48 13.67
C THR A 226 27.35 -10.51 12.83
N LEU A 227 27.38 -10.68 11.50
CA LEU A 227 28.07 -9.76 10.59
C LEU A 227 27.60 -8.31 10.79
N ALA A 228 26.28 -8.06 10.81
CA ALA A 228 25.74 -6.72 11.01
C ALA A 228 26.14 -6.14 12.38
N ARG A 229 26.18 -6.96 13.43
CA ARG A 229 26.58 -6.52 14.79
C ARG A 229 28.07 -6.20 14.88
N ASP A 230 28.92 -7.05 14.30
CA ASP A 230 30.38 -6.87 14.30
C ASP A 230 30.80 -5.57 13.60
N HIS A 231 29.98 -5.09 12.65
CA HIS A 231 30.18 -3.83 11.95
C HIS A 231 29.34 -2.65 12.48
N HIS A 232 28.55 -2.84 13.54
CA HIS A 232 27.62 -1.85 14.10
C HIS A 232 26.53 -1.36 13.11
N LEU A 233 26.04 -2.25 12.24
CA LEU A 233 25.05 -1.99 11.18
C LEU A 233 23.74 -2.76 11.41
N LEU A 234 23.41 -3.09 12.66
CA LEU A 234 22.16 -3.80 12.98
C LEU A 234 20.93 -3.00 12.55
N ASP A 235 20.94 -1.68 12.74
CA ASP A 235 19.84 -0.79 12.32
C ASP A 235 19.65 -0.76 10.80
N ASP A 236 20.72 -0.89 10.02
CA ASP A 236 20.63 -1.01 8.55
C ASP A 236 19.95 -2.32 8.16
N LEU A 237 20.33 -3.44 8.78
CA LEU A 237 19.71 -4.74 8.54
C LEU A 237 18.23 -4.75 8.96
N ILE A 238 17.89 -4.09 10.08
CA ILE A 238 16.50 -3.91 10.52
C ILE A 238 15.72 -3.08 9.50
N ALA A 239 16.27 -1.96 9.04
CA ALA A 239 15.64 -1.12 8.03
C ALA A 239 15.40 -1.90 6.73
N GLY A 240 16.40 -2.64 6.24
CA GLY A 240 16.27 -3.49 5.06
C GLY A 240 15.20 -4.57 5.24
N THR A 241 15.16 -5.22 6.40
CA THR A 241 14.14 -6.23 6.72
C THR A 241 12.72 -5.65 6.71
N LEU A 242 12.52 -4.49 7.34
CA LEU A 242 11.22 -3.82 7.41
C LEU A 242 10.78 -3.32 6.04
N THR A 243 11.67 -2.68 5.29
CA THR A 243 11.41 -2.25 3.91
C THR A 243 10.92 -3.45 3.10
N HIS A 244 11.62 -4.58 3.12
CA HIS A 244 11.28 -5.81 2.36
C HIS A 244 10.15 -6.63 2.97
N ARG A 245 9.63 -6.26 4.14
CA ARG A 245 8.60 -7.02 4.87
C ARG A 245 8.97 -8.50 4.98
N HIS A 246 10.26 -8.80 5.19
CA HIS A 246 10.77 -10.16 5.19
C HIS A 246 10.63 -10.82 6.57
N GLN A 247 9.52 -11.54 6.75
CA GLN A 247 9.11 -12.12 8.04
C GLN A 247 10.14 -13.07 8.69
N PRO A 248 10.81 -14.01 7.97
CA PRO A 248 11.76 -14.92 8.61
C PRO A 248 12.95 -14.21 9.26
N LEU A 249 13.45 -13.15 8.62
CA LEU A 249 14.56 -12.36 9.16
C LEU A 249 14.09 -11.44 10.30
N ALA A 250 12.88 -10.89 10.22
CA ALA A 250 12.28 -10.13 11.32
C ALA A 250 12.19 -10.97 12.60
N GLN A 251 11.74 -12.22 12.49
CA GLN A 251 11.68 -13.16 13.61
C GLN A 251 13.08 -13.43 14.22
N ALA A 252 14.11 -13.57 13.38
CA ALA A 252 15.48 -13.79 13.83
C ALA A 252 16.10 -12.54 14.52
N LEU A 253 15.65 -11.33 14.15
CA LEU A 253 16.13 -10.07 14.72
C LEU A 253 15.51 -9.73 16.09
N LEU A 254 14.34 -10.29 16.43
CA LEU A 254 13.61 -9.98 17.66
C LEU A 254 14.43 -10.12 18.96
N PRO A 255 15.26 -11.16 19.16
CA PRO A 255 16.09 -11.29 20.37
C PRO A 255 17.13 -10.18 20.51
N HIS A 256 17.43 -9.46 19.43
CA HIS A 256 18.45 -8.41 19.38
C HIS A 256 17.85 -7.00 19.43
N ALA A 257 16.65 -6.80 18.86
CA ALA A 257 15.95 -5.52 18.82
C ALA A 257 14.42 -5.71 18.77
N PRO A 258 13.71 -5.80 19.91
CA PRO A 258 12.27 -6.09 19.96
C PRO A 258 11.40 -4.84 19.70
N THR A 259 11.66 -4.12 18.60
CA THR A 259 10.88 -2.91 18.26
C THR A 259 9.43 -3.25 17.88
N PRO A 260 8.45 -2.34 18.08
CA PRO A 260 7.06 -2.56 17.65
C PRO A 260 6.92 -3.00 16.19
N ALA A 261 7.70 -2.38 15.29
CA ALA A 261 7.66 -2.70 13.86
C ALA A 261 8.18 -4.12 13.56
N LEU A 262 9.25 -4.57 14.22
CA LEU A 262 9.76 -5.93 14.03
C LEU A 262 8.82 -6.97 14.63
N ARG A 263 8.24 -6.69 15.80
CA ARG A 263 7.21 -7.56 16.42
C ARG A 263 6.02 -7.71 15.48
N ALA A 264 5.51 -6.59 14.98
CA ALA A 264 4.37 -6.57 14.05
C ALA A 264 4.67 -7.30 12.74
N LEU A 265 5.87 -7.15 12.18
CA LEU A 265 6.23 -7.86 10.96
C LEU A 265 6.42 -9.38 11.18
N ALA A 266 6.99 -9.77 12.32
CA ALA A 266 7.25 -11.17 12.65
C ALA A 266 5.97 -11.95 12.99
N ASP A 267 5.11 -11.37 13.81
CA ASP A 267 3.82 -11.93 14.22
C ASP A 267 2.80 -10.80 14.49
N PRO A 268 2.07 -10.36 13.44
CA PRO A 268 1.11 -9.27 13.56
C PRO A 268 0.01 -9.56 14.58
N HIS A 269 -0.51 -10.79 14.59
CA HIS A 269 -1.61 -11.19 15.46
C HIS A 269 -1.19 -11.16 16.94
N ARG A 270 -0.06 -11.79 17.29
CA ARG A 270 0.44 -11.75 18.68
C ARG A 270 0.78 -10.34 19.12
N THR A 271 1.33 -9.53 18.22
CA THR A 271 1.65 -8.12 18.51
C THR A 271 0.39 -7.31 18.80
N LEU A 272 -0.68 -7.53 18.02
CA LEU A 272 -1.97 -6.91 18.27
C LEU A 272 -2.51 -7.32 19.65
N GLN A 273 -2.54 -8.62 19.96
CA GLN A 273 -3.04 -9.11 21.25
C GLN A 273 -2.25 -8.55 22.44
N SER A 274 -0.92 -8.47 22.36
CA SER A 274 -0.11 -7.80 23.38
C SER A 274 -0.44 -6.31 23.49
N GLY A 275 -0.55 -5.59 22.36
CA GLY A 275 -0.90 -4.17 22.36
C GLY A 275 -2.29 -3.89 22.95
N LEU A 276 -3.28 -4.74 22.66
CA LEU A 276 -4.62 -4.66 23.23
C LEU A 276 -4.61 -4.91 24.74
N HIS A 277 -3.86 -5.92 25.20
CA HIS A 277 -3.70 -6.26 26.62
C HIS A 277 -3.01 -5.14 27.40
N ASP A 278 -1.90 -4.63 26.88
CA ASP A 278 -1.07 -3.60 27.50
C ASP A 278 -1.64 -2.18 27.31
N ARG A 279 -2.70 -2.05 26.50
CA ARG A 279 -3.29 -0.77 26.05
C ARG A 279 -2.27 0.15 25.38
N ASP A 280 -1.34 -0.44 24.62
CA ASP A 280 -0.25 0.25 23.93
C ASP A 280 -0.65 0.57 22.47
N PRO A 281 -0.96 1.85 22.15
CA PRO A 281 -1.38 2.22 20.81
C PRO A 281 -0.25 2.13 19.77
N ASP A 282 1.03 2.18 20.16
CA ASP A 282 2.15 2.02 19.23
C ASP A 282 2.24 0.56 18.75
N LEU A 283 2.08 -0.41 19.65
CA LEU A 283 2.02 -1.84 19.28
C LEU A 283 0.77 -2.15 18.45
N ILE A 284 -0.39 -1.60 18.82
CA ILE A 284 -1.63 -1.78 18.07
C ILE A 284 -1.47 -1.23 16.64
N LEU A 285 -1.03 0.03 16.48
CA LEU A 285 -0.85 0.64 15.16
C LEU A 285 0.18 -0.11 14.31
N ALA A 286 1.29 -0.54 14.92
CA ALA A 286 2.30 -1.34 14.22
C ALA A 286 1.71 -2.66 13.70
N ALA A 287 0.95 -3.39 14.54
CA ALA A 287 0.31 -4.64 14.15
C ALA A 287 -0.73 -4.45 13.04
N LEU A 288 -1.57 -3.42 13.15
CA LEU A 288 -2.65 -3.15 12.18
C LEU A 288 -2.13 -2.79 10.79
N ALA A 289 -0.91 -2.24 10.66
CA ALA A 289 -0.27 -1.98 9.37
C ALA A 289 0.03 -3.26 8.55
N HIS A 290 0.02 -4.43 9.20
CA HIS A 290 0.22 -5.75 8.57
C HIS A 290 -1.05 -6.62 8.61
N HIS A 291 -2.14 -6.15 9.21
CA HIS A 291 -3.37 -6.91 9.33
C HIS A 291 -4.19 -6.84 8.03
N PRO A 292 -4.78 -7.96 7.56
CA PRO A 292 -5.74 -7.90 6.47
C PRO A 292 -6.93 -7.00 6.84
N THR A 293 -7.46 -6.30 5.84
CA THR A 293 -8.60 -5.38 5.99
C THR A 293 -9.80 -5.91 5.20
N PRO A 294 -11.04 -5.82 5.73
CA PRO A 294 -11.39 -5.33 7.07
C PRO A 294 -10.80 -6.20 8.19
N TRP A 295 -10.55 -5.60 9.37
CA TRP A 295 -10.05 -6.32 10.54
C TRP A 295 -11.08 -7.34 11.05
N THR A 296 -10.70 -8.28 11.92
CA THR A 296 -11.67 -9.28 12.43
C THR A 296 -12.72 -8.63 13.35
N PRO A 297 -13.95 -9.15 13.44
CA PRO A 297 -14.97 -8.60 14.34
C PRO A 297 -14.53 -8.52 15.80
N ASP A 298 -13.79 -9.53 16.28
CA ASP A 298 -13.29 -9.60 17.66
C ASP A 298 -12.23 -8.53 17.93
N ASP A 299 -11.24 -8.39 17.03
CA ASP A 299 -10.23 -7.34 17.13
C ASP A 299 -10.87 -5.95 17.06
N CYS A 300 -11.85 -5.76 16.18
CA CYS A 300 -12.59 -4.51 16.06
C CYS A 300 -13.33 -4.17 17.36
N HIS A 301 -13.98 -5.15 18.01
CA HIS A 301 -14.67 -4.92 19.29
C HIS A 301 -13.69 -4.48 20.38
N ALA A 302 -12.53 -5.14 20.48
CA ALA A 302 -11.49 -4.78 21.43
C ALA A 302 -10.94 -3.36 21.15
N ILE A 303 -10.66 -3.03 19.89
CA ILE A 303 -10.19 -1.70 19.47
C ILE A 303 -11.23 -0.63 19.79
N LEU A 304 -12.51 -0.86 19.48
CA LEU A 304 -13.59 0.07 19.80
C LEU A 304 -13.71 0.32 21.30
N SER A 305 -13.59 -0.74 22.11
CA SER A 305 -13.62 -0.63 23.58
C SER A 305 -12.44 0.20 24.10
N LEU A 306 -11.24 0.01 23.57
CA LEU A 306 -10.06 0.81 23.93
C LEU A 306 -10.17 2.27 23.49
N LEU A 307 -10.66 2.52 22.27
CA LEU A 307 -10.90 3.88 21.78
C LEU A 307 -11.91 4.59 22.68
N GLN A 308 -13.01 3.93 23.03
CA GLN A 308 -14.03 4.46 23.94
C GLN A 308 -13.44 4.77 25.33
N ASP A 309 -12.69 3.84 25.90
CA ASP A 309 -12.00 4.00 27.18
C ASP A 309 -11.04 5.19 27.19
N SER A 310 -10.31 5.39 26.10
CA SER A 310 -9.37 6.52 25.96
C SER A 310 -10.07 7.87 25.78
N LEU A 311 -11.28 7.85 25.22
CA LEU A 311 -12.03 9.04 24.82
C LEU A 311 -12.97 9.55 25.93
N ARG A 312 -13.51 8.66 26.78
CA ARG A 312 -14.66 8.92 27.68
C ARG A 312 -14.53 10.11 28.65
N HIS A 313 -13.32 10.62 28.90
CA HIS A 313 -13.07 11.77 29.78
C HIS A 313 -12.44 12.96 29.02
N THR A 314 -12.52 12.97 27.69
CA THR A 314 -11.92 14.01 26.84
C THR A 314 -12.92 15.13 26.56
N ASP A 315 -12.69 16.31 27.11
CA ASP A 315 -13.51 17.51 26.88
C ASP A 315 -13.12 18.24 25.59
N HIS A 316 -11.85 18.21 25.23
CA HIS A 316 -11.30 18.95 24.09
C HIS A 316 -10.35 18.11 23.22
N PRO A 317 -10.30 18.32 21.89
CA PRO A 317 -9.52 17.49 20.96
C PRO A 317 -8.03 17.37 21.30
N TYR A 318 -7.43 18.42 21.86
CA TYR A 318 -6.00 18.45 22.19
C TYR A 318 -5.65 17.58 23.42
N GLN A 319 -6.64 17.21 24.24
CA GLN A 319 -6.46 16.34 25.39
C GLN A 319 -6.36 14.87 24.98
N TRP A 320 -6.92 14.50 23.82
CA TRP A 320 -6.85 13.13 23.32
C TRP A 320 -5.48 12.86 22.68
N PRO A 321 -4.68 11.89 23.18
CA PRO A 321 -3.34 11.67 22.65
C PRO A 321 -3.33 11.35 21.15
N GLN A 322 -2.31 11.85 20.45
CA GLN A 322 -2.23 11.75 18.97
C GLN A 322 -2.28 10.31 18.46
N ARG A 323 -1.72 9.34 19.21
CA ARG A 323 -1.74 7.93 18.82
C ARG A 323 -3.14 7.33 18.81
N TRP A 324 -3.99 7.68 19.78
CA TRP A 324 -5.39 7.25 19.79
C TRP A 324 -6.21 7.89 18.66
N ARG A 325 -5.96 9.18 18.38
CA ARG A 325 -6.52 9.84 17.19
C ARG A 325 -6.11 9.17 15.89
N THR A 326 -4.83 8.79 15.77
CA THR A 326 -4.32 8.05 14.60
C THR A 326 -5.03 6.71 14.46
N LEU A 327 -5.26 5.97 15.55
CA LEU A 327 -6.02 4.72 15.52
C LEU A 327 -7.49 4.94 15.12
N HIS A 328 -8.11 6.00 15.62
CA HIS A 328 -9.45 6.42 15.20
C HIS A 328 -9.51 6.75 13.70
N ASP A 329 -8.51 7.43 13.14
CA ASP A 329 -8.46 7.76 11.71
C ASP A 329 -8.38 6.50 10.82
N HIS A 330 -8.03 5.34 11.38
CA HIS A 330 -8.03 4.04 10.71
C HIS A 330 -9.34 3.25 10.90
N ALA A 331 -10.36 3.82 11.54
CA ALA A 331 -11.63 3.15 11.81
C ALA A 331 -12.41 2.70 10.56
N TRP A 332 -12.08 3.24 9.38
CA TRP A 332 -12.62 2.77 8.10
C TRP A 332 -12.20 1.32 7.76
N HIS A 333 -11.24 0.74 8.49
CA HIS A 333 -10.87 -0.67 8.39
C HIS A 333 -11.68 -1.60 9.30
N LEU A 334 -12.51 -1.06 10.21
CA LEU A 334 -13.35 -1.88 11.08
C LEU A 334 -14.25 -2.81 10.26
N HIS A 335 -14.57 -3.99 10.77
CA HIS A 335 -15.56 -4.85 10.15
C HIS A 335 -16.96 -4.26 10.33
N PRO A 336 -17.78 -4.09 9.28
CA PRO A 336 -19.10 -3.46 9.46
C PRO A 336 -20.08 -4.24 10.34
N ASP A 337 -19.92 -5.57 10.39
CA ASP A 337 -20.72 -6.43 11.28
C ASP A 337 -20.17 -6.49 12.73
N THR A 338 -19.17 -5.66 13.08
CA THR A 338 -18.68 -5.58 14.47
C THR A 338 -19.80 -5.10 15.39
N THR A 339 -19.95 -5.80 16.52
CA THR A 339 -20.82 -5.39 17.61
C THR A 339 -20.10 -4.30 18.43
N PRO A 340 -20.65 -3.07 18.51
CA PRO A 340 -20.01 -2.00 19.27
C PRO A 340 -20.08 -2.27 20.78
N PRO A 341 -19.17 -1.69 21.58
CA PRO A 341 -19.31 -1.70 23.03
C PRO A 341 -20.54 -0.87 23.47
N PRO A 342 -20.97 -1.00 24.74
CA PRO A 342 -22.07 -0.18 25.28
C PRO A 342 -21.85 1.31 25.02
N PRO A 343 -22.90 2.13 24.86
CA PRO A 343 -22.76 3.55 24.61
C PRO A 343 -22.03 4.27 25.76
N LEU A 344 -21.40 5.39 25.46
CA LEU A 344 -20.82 6.28 26.48
C LEU A 344 -21.90 6.70 27.49
N SER A 345 -21.48 6.96 28.74
CA SER A 345 -22.36 7.53 29.76
C SER A 345 -23.00 8.84 29.26
N PRO A 346 -24.29 9.12 29.56
CA PRO A 346 -24.92 10.40 29.26
C PRO A 346 -24.15 11.61 29.83
N ASP A 347 -23.39 11.41 30.91
CA ASP A 347 -22.56 12.44 31.55
C ASP A 347 -21.19 12.61 30.90
N ALA A 348 -20.85 11.82 29.87
CA ALA A 348 -19.58 11.96 29.17
C ALA A 348 -19.46 13.33 28.49
N PRO A 349 -18.26 13.90 28.35
CA PRO A 349 -18.08 15.19 27.70
C PRO A 349 -18.67 15.26 26.29
N HIS A 350 -19.18 16.42 25.90
CA HIS A 350 -19.79 16.63 24.59
C HIS A 350 -18.84 16.28 23.43
N HIS A 351 -17.55 16.57 23.56
CA HIS A 351 -16.57 16.20 22.53
C HIS A 351 -16.44 14.67 22.39
N ALA A 352 -16.33 13.94 23.51
CA ALA A 352 -16.31 12.48 23.51
C ALA A 352 -17.59 11.88 22.90
N GLN A 353 -18.76 12.42 23.25
CA GLN A 353 -20.04 12.00 22.67
C GLN A 353 -20.08 12.21 21.15
N SER A 354 -19.64 13.38 20.69
CA SER A 354 -19.63 13.75 19.26
C SER A 354 -18.72 12.81 18.45
N VAL A 355 -17.47 12.61 18.88
CA VAL A 355 -16.52 11.71 18.20
C VAL A 355 -17.05 10.28 18.17
N TRP A 356 -17.62 9.79 19.28
CA TRP A 356 -18.19 8.45 19.32
C TRP A 356 -19.41 8.30 18.42
N HIS A 357 -20.28 9.32 18.35
CA HIS A 357 -21.44 9.33 17.48
C HIS A 357 -21.05 9.25 16.00
N ASP A 358 -20.08 10.05 15.56
CA ASP A 358 -19.59 10.05 14.18
C ASP A 358 -18.99 8.69 13.78
N LEU A 359 -18.23 8.08 14.69
CA LEU A 359 -17.63 6.76 14.49
C LEU A 359 -18.70 5.66 14.35
N MET A 360 -19.70 5.64 15.23
CA MET A 360 -20.80 4.67 15.17
C MET A 360 -21.67 4.89 13.93
N GLY A 361 -21.99 6.15 13.59
CA GLY A 361 -22.74 6.47 12.37
C GLY A 361 -22.02 6.03 11.09
N THR A 362 -20.69 6.15 11.07
CA THR A 362 -19.86 5.62 9.97
C THR A 362 -19.96 4.09 9.91
N LEU A 363 -19.84 3.39 11.04
CA LEU A 363 -19.92 1.92 11.09
C LEU A 363 -21.31 1.42 10.65
N ASP A 364 -22.38 2.07 11.08
CA ASP A 364 -23.76 1.75 10.70
C ASP A 364 -23.99 1.96 9.20
N THR A 365 -23.49 3.07 8.65
CA THR A 365 -23.55 3.33 7.20
C THR A 365 -22.84 2.23 6.41
N ARG A 366 -21.64 1.83 6.85
CA ARG A 366 -20.88 0.75 6.22
C ARG A 366 -21.63 -0.58 6.31
N ARG A 367 -22.25 -0.88 7.46
CA ARG A 367 -23.05 -2.10 7.66
C ARG A 367 -24.23 -2.13 6.69
N GLN A 368 -24.94 -1.00 6.56
CA GLN A 368 -26.06 -0.88 5.63
C GLN A 368 -25.62 -1.05 4.17
N ILE A 369 -24.49 -0.44 3.77
CA ILE A 369 -23.94 -0.60 2.42
C ILE A 369 -23.62 -2.09 2.16
N GLN A 370 -22.90 -2.76 3.05
CA GLN A 370 -22.55 -4.17 2.87
C GLN A 370 -23.78 -5.08 2.80
N HIS A 371 -24.75 -4.88 3.69
CA HIS A 371 -26.02 -5.59 3.67
C HIS A 371 -26.74 -5.41 2.32
N ASP A 372 -26.77 -4.17 1.81
CA ASP A 372 -27.36 -3.83 0.53
C ASP A 372 -26.61 -4.45 -0.68
N PHE A 373 -25.37 -4.91 -0.53
CA PHE A 373 -24.68 -5.72 -1.54
C PHE A 373 -24.94 -7.23 -1.39
N LYS A 374 -25.00 -7.76 -0.16
CA LYS A 374 -25.06 -9.21 0.13
C LYS A 374 -26.38 -9.88 -0.26
N GLU A 375 -27.51 -9.22 -0.06
CA GLU A 375 -28.82 -9.86 -0.15
C GLU A 375 -29.31 -10.16 -1.61
N HIS A 376 -28.43 -10.19 -2.64
CA HIS A 376 -28.73 -10.63 -4.01
C HIS A 376 -27.43 -11.01 -4.75
N PRO A 377 -27.19 -12.29 -5.08
CA PRO A 377 -26.30 -12.70 -6.18
C PRO A 377 -26.97 -12.51 -7.55
#